data_AF-A0A7C4I467-F1
#
_entry.id   AF-A0A7C4I467-F1
#
_cell.length_a   1.000
_cell.length_b   1.000
_cell.length_c   1.000
_cell.angle_alpha   90.00
_cell.angle_beta   90.00
_cell.angle_gamma   90.00
#
_symmetry.space_group_name_H-M   'P 1'
#
loop_
_entity.id
_entity.type
_entity.pdbx_description
1 polymer ?
#
loop_
_entity_poly.entity_id
_entity_poly.type
_entity_poly.pdbx_seq_one_letter_code
_entity_poly.pdbx_strand_id
1 'polypeptide(L)'
;MSVEEPRKSTRVVFAGLLDLGEYYGYLHKLFEAFGYKVNEILYRQKEAMDGSKEVEVNWECVKDVDSYTRFQIMMNLFVGKWVKVEVMKDGSKVRMDKCEADAKFKTKLIRDYRNFFKSIFSPLRVMYEKSFYRGTLESWRMKLEEELDLIENEIKAFLNLKGIVLK
;
A
#
# COMPACT_ATOMS: atom_id res chain seq x y z
N MET A 1 4.40 -23.02 -2.29
CA MET A 1 4.44 -21.58 -1.93
C MET A 1 5.40 -21.30 -0.77
N SER A 2 6.30 -20.33 -0.95
CA SER A 2 7.11 -19.77 0.14
C SER A 2 7.03 -18.24 0.12
N VAL A 3 6.74 -17.66 1.28
CA VAL A 3 6.62 -16.22 1.47
C VAL A 3 7.89 -15.74 2.17
N GLU A 4 8.54 -14.72 1.61
CA GLU A 4 9.67 -14.09 2.29
C GLU A 4 9.21 -13.05 3.30
N GLU A 5 10.02 -12.85 4.34
CA GLU A 5 9.78 -11.79 5.32
C GLU A 5 9.87 -10.41 4.66
N PRO A 6 9.09 -9.43 5.14
CA PRO A 6 9.12 -8.09 4.58
C PRO A 6 10.46 -7.42 4.85
N ARG A 7 11.19 -7.11 3.77
CA ARG A 7 12.52 -6.50 3.86
C ARG A 7 12.47 -4.98 4.00
N LYS A 8 11.48 -4.35 3.37
CA LYS A 8 11.24 -2.91 3.40
C LYS A 8 9.83 -2.61 3.91
N SER A 9 9.75 -1.61 4.77
CA SER A 9 8.50 -1.02 5.21
C SER A 9 8.62 0.49 5.19
N THR A 10 7.64 1.14 4.57
CA THR A 10 7.54 2.60 4.50
C THR A 10 6.28 3.05 5.23
N ARG A 11 6.30 4.28 5.73
CA ARG A 11 5.15 4.91 6.37
C ARG A 11 5.00 6.34 5.89
N VAL A 12 3.81 6.70 5.44
CA VAL A 12 3.44 8.06 5.07
C VAL A 12 2.40 8.56 6.06
N VAL A 13 2.72 9.65 6.76
CA VAL A 13 1.83 10.27 7.75
C VAL A 13 1.43 11.64 7.25
N PHE A 14 0.15 11.97 7.39
CA PHE A 14 -0.41 13.26 7.05
C PHE A 14 -1.40 13.70 8.12
N ALA A 15 -1.32 14.96 8.54
CA ALA A 15 -2.25 15.57 9.46
C ALA A 15 -2.71 16.91 8.89
N GLY A 16 -4.00 17.06 8.65
CA GLY A 16 -4.53 18.26 8.01
C GLY A 16 -5.92 18.10 7.45
N LEU A 17 -6.21 18.90 6.44
CA LEU A 17 -7.45 18.84 5.67
C LEU A 17 -7.20 18.10 4.36
N LEU A 18 -8.00 17.08 4.10
CA LEU A 18 -7.91 16.24 2.91
C LEU A 18 -9.32 15.81 2.50
N ASP A 19 -9.55 15.57 1.21
CA ASP A 19 -10.74 14.83 0.80
C ASP A 19 -10.39 13.33 0.87
N LEU A 20 -10.96 12.62 1.85
CA LEU A 20 -10.65 11.20 2.06
C LEU A 20 -11.17 10.32 0.91
N GLY A 21 -12.25 10.73 0.25
CA GLY A 21 -12.81 10.01 -0.89
C GLY A 21 -11.89 10.13 -2.11
N GLU A 22 -11.39 11.34 -2.39
CA GLU A 22 -10.40 11.58 -3.44
C GLU A 22 -9.10 10.83 -3.15
N TYR A 23 -8.62 10.86 -1.89
CA TYR A 23 -7.40 10.18 -1.48
C TYR A 23 -7.51 8.65 -1.64
N TYR A 24 -8.58 8.04 -1.14
CA TYR A 24 -8.82 6.60 -1.30
C TYR A 24 -8.91 6.19 -2.77
N GLY A 25 -9.65 6.96 -3.58
CA GLY A 25 -9.77 6.71 -5.01
C GLY A 25 -8.45 6.88 -5.76
N TYR A 26 -7.62 7.85 -5.35
CA TYR A 26 -6.28 8.05 -5.90
C TYR A 26 -5.36 6.88 -5.57
N LEU A 27 -5.33 6.41 -4.31
CA LEU A 27 -4.52 5.27 -3.91
C LEU A 27 -4.86 4.02 -4.75
N HIS A 28 -6.15 3.73 -4.93
CA HIS A 28 -6.59 2.58 -5.74
C HIS A 28 -6.06 2.68 -7.18
N LYS A 29 -6.29 3.83 -7.83
CA LYS A 29 -5.83 4.10 -9.19
C LYS A 29 -4.31 4.05 -9.33
N LEU A 30 -3.59 4.52 -8.31
CA LEU A 30 -2.13 4.48 -8.29
C LEU A 30 -1.64 3.03 -8.32
N PHE A 31 -2.15 2.16 -7.45
CA PHE A 31 -1.78 0.74 -7.47
C PHE A 31 -2.15 0.06 -8.80
N GLU A 32 -3.32 0.36 -9.36
CA GLU A 32 -3.73 -0.14 -10.68
C GLU A 32 -2.79 0.34 -11.80
N ALA A 33 -2.35 1.60 -11.77
CA ALA A 33 -1.41 2.16 -12.74
C ALA A 33 -0.04 1.48 -12.70
N PHE A 34 0.40 1.04 -11.51
CA PHE A 34 1.60 0.22 -11.35
C PHE A 34 1.40 -1.27 -11.70
N GLY A 35 0.18 -1.66 -12.09
CA GLY A 35 -0.18 -3.01 -12.51
C GLY A 35 -0.49 -3.96 -11.34
N TYR A 36 -0.75 -3.42 -10.15
CA TYR A 36 -1.18 -4.22 -9.01
C TYR A 36 -2.70 -4.42 -9.03
N LYS A 37 -3.12 -5.63 -8.68
CA LYS A 37 -4.51 -5.94 -8.33
C LYS A 37 -4.70 -5.65 -6.84
N VAL A 38 -5.63 -4.77 -6.51
CA VAL A 38 -5.92 -4.36 -5.14
C VAL A 38 -7.03 -5.24 -4.58
N ASN A 39 -6.75 -5.93 -3.47
CA ASN A 39 -7.73 -6.70 -2.71
C ASN A 39 -7.93 -6.03 -1.35
N GLU A 40 -9.15 -5.62 -1.04
CA GLU A 40 -9.48 -5.11 0.29
C GLU A 40 -9.70 -6.29 1.26
N ILE A 41 -8.82 -6.41 2.26
CA ILE A 41 -8.86 -7.48 3.26
C ILE A 41 -9.72 -7.08 4.46
N LEU A 42 -9.58 -5.82 4.89
CA LEU A 42 -10.27 -5.30 6.06
C LEU A 42 -10.76 -3.89 5.76
N TYR A 43 -12.02 -3.63 6.07
CA TYR A 43 -12.54 -2.30 6.28
C TYR A 43 -13.18 -2.28 7.66
N ARG A 44 -12.71 -1.38 8.52
CA ARG A 44 -13.26 -1.19 9.86
C ARG A 44 -13.46 0.30 10.12
N GLN A 45 -14.66 0.63 10.54
CA GLN A 45 -14.99 1.97 11.00
C GLN A 45 -15.37 1.91 12.48
N LYS A 46 -14.78 2.79 13.28
CA LYS A 46 -15.15 2.99 14.68
C LYS A 46 -15.57 4.44 14.88
N GLU A 47 -16.56 4.63 15.73
CA GLU A 47 -16.92 5.96 16.21
C GLU A 47 -16.30 6.11 17.61
N ALA A 48 -15.49 7.13 17.78
CA ALA A 48 -14.87 7.45 19.05
C ALA A 48 -15.85 8.20 19.96
N MET A 49 -15.62 8.16 21.27
CA MET A 49 -16.48 8.80 22.26
C MET A 49 -16.56 10.32 22.12
N ASP A 50 -15.58 10.95 21.46
CA ASP A 50 -15.55 12.38 21.15
C ASP A 50 -16.38 12.77 19.92
N GLY A 51 -17.06 11.80 19.29
CA GLY A 51 -17.85 12.00 18.07
C GLY A 51 -17.02 11.99 16.79
N SER A 52 -15.69 11.79 16.88
CA SER A 52 -14.83 11.61 15.72
C SER A 52 -14.92 10.19 15.18
N LYS A 53 -14.60 10.01 13.89
CA LYS A 53 -14.58 8.70 13.25
C LYS A 53 -13.14 8.24 13.06
N GLU A 54 -12.95 6.94 13.26
CA GLU A 54 -11.71 6.24 12.94
C GLU A 54 -12.00 5.23 11.83
N VAL A 55 -11.14 5.18 10.82
CA VAL A 55 -11.24 4.22 9.73
C VAL A 55 -9.92 3.47 9.61
N GLU A 56 -9.98 2.16 9.57
CA GLU A 56 -8.86 1.26 9.33
C GLU A 56 -9.16 0.45 8.07
N VAL A 57 -8.29 0.56 7.08
CA VAL A 57 -8.39 -0.16 5.81
C VAL A 57 -7.10 -0.95 5.61
N ASN A 58 -7.23 -2.25 5.33
CA ASN A 58 -6.11 -3.10 4.93
C ASN A 58 -6.30 -3.57 3.50
N TRP A 59 -5.34 -3.27 2.65
CA TRP A 59 -5.26 -3.77 1.29
C TRP A 59 -4.09 -4.71 1.11
N GLU A 60 -4.32 -5.74 0.30
CA GLU A 60 -3.30 -6.56 -0.30
C GLU A 60 -3.25 -6.27 -1.79
N CYS A 61 -2.15 -5.66 -2.22
CA CYS A 61 -1.90 -5.34 -3.61
C CYS A 61 -0.95 -6.40 -4.18
N VAL A 62 -1.37 -7.14 -5.20
CA VAL A 62 -0.56 -8.22 -5.81
C VAL A 62 -0.29 -7.99 -7.28
N LYS A 63 0.94 -8.30 -7.72
CA LYS A 63 1.38 -8.20 -9.12
C LYS A 63 2.19 -9.43 -9.50
N ASP A 64 1.72 -10.14 -10.52
CA ASP A 64 2.41 -11.31 -11.05
C ASP A 64 3.54 -10.85 -11.97
N VAL A 65 4.78 -11.16 -11.59
CA VAL A 65 5.96 -10.73 -12.35
C VAL A 65 6.38 -11.78 -13.35
N ASP A 66 6.39 -13.04 -12.91
CA ASP A 66 6.59 -14.19 -13.77
C ASP A 66 5.69 -15.36 -13.30
N SER A 67 5.90 -16.57 -13.84
CA SER A 67 5.12 -17.74 -13.45
C SER A 67 5.43 -18.24 -12.03
N TYR A 68 6.56 -17.85 -11.44
CA TYR A 68 7.08 -18.31 -10.16
C TYR A 68 7.01 -17.25 -9.05
N THR A 69 7.16 -15.97 -9.40
CA THR A 69 7.33 -14.85 -8.49
C THR A 69 6.17 -13.87 -8.61
N ARG A 70 5.64 -13.50 -7.43
CA ARG A 70 4.58 -12.51 -7.26
C ARG A 70 5.05 -11.44 -6.27
N PHE A 71 4.85 -10.19 -6.65
CA PHE A 71 5.02 -9.04 -5.77
C PHE A 71 3.76 -8.87 -4.95
N GLN A 72 3.94 -8.58 -3.66
CA GLN A 72 2.86 -8.27 -2.75
C GLN A 72 3.23 -7.01 -1.96
N ILE A 73 2.33 -6.03 -1.96
CA ILE A 73 2.43 -4.84 -1.11
C ILE A 73 1.20 -4.87 -0.21
N MET A 74 1.42 -4.97 1.10
CA MET A 74 0.37 -4.82 2.10
C MET A 74 0.31 -3.36 2.51
N MET A 75 -0.83 -2.72 2.30
CA MET A 75 -1.10 -1.36 2.77
C MET A 75 -2.04 -1.44 3.97
N ASN A 76 -1.68 -0.80 5.07
CA ASN A 76 -2.55 -0.52 6.21
C ASN A 76 -2.73 0.99 6.26
N LEU A 77 -3.94 1.46 5.96
CA LEU A 77 -4.33 2.84 6.06
C LEU A 77 -5.17 3.02 7.33
N PHE A 78 -4.69 3.88 8.21
CA PHE A 78 -5.42 4.31 9.39
C PHE A 78 -5.75 5.79 9.25
N VAL A 79 -7.02 6.14 9.45
CA VAL A 79 -7.50 7.53 9.45
C VAL A 79 -8.13 7.78 10.82
N GLY A 80 -7.51 8.67 11.60
CA GLY A 80 -7.98 9.10 12.91
C GLY A 80 -8.56 10.51 12.89
N LYS A 81 -9.32 10.83 13.94
CA LYS A 81 -9.92 12.16 14.18
C LYS A 81 -10.69 12.71 12.98
N TRP A 82 -11.38 11.85 12.25
CA TRP A 82 -12.10 12.26 11.05
C TRP A 82 -13.31 13.13 11.42
N VAL A 83 -13.25 14.40 11.01
CA VAL A 83 -14.31 15.40 11.20
C VAL A 83 -14.52 16.15 9.89
N LYS A 84 -15.77 16.25 9.44
CA LYS A 84 -16.13 17.04 8.26
C LYS A 84 -16.11 18.53 8.59
N VAL A 85 -15.42 19.33 7.79
CA VAL A 85 -15.35 20.78 7.92
C VAL A 85 -15.65 21.47 6.58
N GLU A 86 -16.27 22.64 6.63
CA GLU A 86 -16.46 23.49 5.46
C GLU A 86 -15.39 24.58 5.46
N VAL A 87 -14.63 24.67 4.36
CA VAL A 87 -13.52 25.61 4.21
C VAL A 87 -13.82 26.50 2.99
N MET A 88 -13.59 27.81 3.12
CA MET A 88 -13.61 28.68 1.94
C MET A 88 -12.26 28.59 1.24
N LYS A 89 -12.24 27.96 0.07
CA LYS A 89 -11.09 27.90 -0.83
C LYS A 89 -11.45 28.62 -2.12
N ASP A 90 -10.66 29.64 -2.49
CA ASP A 90 -10.85 30.42 -3.72
C ASP A 90 -12.26 31.03 -3.87
N GLY A 91 -12.83 31.52 -2.76
CA GLY A 91 -14.17 32.15 -2.75
C GLY A 91 -15.35 31.17 -2.83
N SER A 92 -15.10 29.85 -2.87
CA SER A 92 -16.12 28.80 -2.88
C SER A 92 -16.07 27.96 -1.59
N LYS A 93 -17.24 27.56 -1.08
CA LYS A 93 -17.33 26.62 0.06
C LYS A 93 -17.02 25.21 -0.42
N VAL A 94 -15.89 24.66 0.04
CA VAL A 94 -15.50 23.28 -0.24
C VAL A 94 -15.59 22.49 1.07
N ARG A 95 -16.25 21.33 1.01
CA ARG A 95 -16.27 20.37 2.11
C ARG A 95 -14.96 19.59 2.10
N MET A 96 -14.25 19.60 3.21
CA MET A 96 -13.02 18.85 3.41
C MET A 96 -13.11 18.04 4.70
N ASP A 97 -12.31 16.98 4.79
CA ASP A 97 -12.21 16.17 5.99
C ASP A 97 -10.95 16.59 6.76
N LYS A 98 -11.12 17.02 8.00
CA LYS A 98 -10.01 17.14 8.93
C LYS A 98 -9.70 15.74 9.46
N CYS A 99 -8.48 15.27 9.25
CA CYS A 99 -8.09 13.93 9.65
C CYS A 99 -6.58 13.79 9.86
N GLU A 100 -6.19 12.73 10.57
CA GLU A 100 -4.83 12.23 10.66
C GLU A 100 -4.76 10.91 9.90
N ALA A 101 -4.13 10.90 8.73
CA ALA A 101 -3.95 9.70 7.90
C ALA A 101 -2.55 9.11 8.12
N ASP A 102 -2.49 7.80 8.31
CA ASP A 102 -1.27 7.00 8.48
C ASP A 102 -1.34 5.81 7.53
N ALA A 103 -0.57 5.85 6.45
CA ALA A 103 -0.46 4.78 5.47
C ALA A 103 0.86 4.02 5.66
N LYS A 104 0.78 2.76 6.09
CA LYS A 104 1.92 1.86 6.25
C LYS A 104 1.96 0.86 5.11
N PHE A 105 3.11 0.71 4.51
CA PHE A 105 3.35 -0.20 3.40
C PHE A 105 4.38 -1.24 3.79
N LYS A 106 4.12 -2.50 3.48
CA LYS A 106 5.06 -3.61 3.67
C LYS A 106 5.15 -4.42 2.38
N THR A 107 6.36 -4.54 1.86
CA THR A 107 6.62 -5.36 0.66
C THR A 107 6.88 -6.80 1.07
N LYS A 108 6.33 -7.75 0.33
CA LYS A 108 6.61 -9.17 0.44
C LYS A 108 6.84 -9.74 -0.96
N LEU A 109 7.82 -10.62 -1.05
CA LEU A 109 8.05 -11.40 -2.26
C LEU A 109 7.49 -12.80 -2.05
N ILE A 110 6.53 -13.19 -2.88
CA ILE A 110 5.94 -14.53 -2.86
C ILE A 110 6.59 -15.35 -3.97
N ARG A 111 7.18 -16.49 -3.58
CA ARG A 111 7.78 -17.47 -4.48
C ARG A 111 6.90 -18.70 -4.59
N ASP A 112 6.91 -19.32 -5.76
CA ASP A 112 6.11 -20.51 -6.07
C ASP A 112 4.62 -20.28 -5.78
N TYR A 113 4.07 -19.14 -6.20
CA TYR A 113 2.66 -18.80 -5.94
C TYR A 113 1.69 -19.70 -6.71
N ARG A 114 2.13 -20.31 -7.82
CA ARG A 114 1.36 -21.30 -8.58
C ARG A 114 1.53 -22.74 -8.09
N ASN A 115 2.31 -22.96 -7.02
CA ASN A 115 2.63 -24.31 -6.51
C ASN A 115 3.12 -25.25 -7.60
N PHE A 116 4.07 -24.80 -8.43
CA PHE A 116 4.74 -25.65 -9.42
C PHE A 116 5.40 -26.86 -8.76
N PHE A 117 5.84 -26.71 -7.51
CA PHE A 117 6.39 -27.79 -6.72
C PHE A 117 5.37 -28.28 -5.69
N LYS A 118 5.02 -29.58 -5.75
CA LYS A 118 4.11 -30.22 -4.78
C LYS A 118 4.66 -30.25 -3.35
N SER A 119 5.98 -30.13 -3.17
CA SER A 119 6.63 -30.13 -1.85
C SER A 119 7.64 -28.99 -1.74
N ILE A 120 7.63 -28.32 -0.59
CA ILE A 120 8.53 -27.21 -0.23
C ILE A 120 9.98 -27.70 -0.13
N PHE A 121 10.20 -28.97 0.21
CA PHE A 121 11.52 -29.59 0.38
C PHE A 121 11.99 -30.37 -0.86
N SER A 122 11.35 -30.19 -2.02
CA SER A 122 11.77 -30.89 -3.23
C SER A 122 13.23 -30.54 -3.57
N PRO A 123 14.14 -31.52 -3.72
CA PRO A 123 15.54 -31.25 -4.06
C PRO A 123 15.68 -30.53 -5.41
N LEU A 124 14.74 -30.75 -6.33
CA LEU A 124 14.65 -30.03 -7.61
C LEU A 124 14.40 -28.53 -7.42
N ARG A 125 13.54 -28.18 -6.45
CA ARG A 125 13.27 -26.78 -6.10
C ARG A 125 14.50 -26.11 -5.50
N VAL A 126 15.19 -26.79 -4.58
CA VAL A 126 16.42 -26.27 -3.96
C VAL A 126 17.52 -26.05 -5.00
N MET A 127 17.66 -26.98 -5.95
CA MET A 127 18.64 -26.87 -7.04
C MET A 127 18.29 -25.73 -8.02
N TYR A 128 17.01 -25.58 -8.36
CA TYR A 128 16.49 -24.49 -9.20
C TYR A 128 16.69 -23.12 -8.53
N GLU A 129 16.31 -22.98 -7.26
CA GLU A 129 16.48 -21.75 -6.48
C GLU A 129 17.96 -21.36 -6.35
N LYS A 130 18.83 -22.35 -6.10
CA LYS A 130 20.27 -22.11 -5.88
C LYS A 130 21.03 -21.77 -7.17
N SER A 131 20.65 -22.35 -8.31
CA SER A 131 21.38 -22.19 -9.58
C SER A 131 20.83 -21.10 -10.49
N PHE A 132 19.51 -20.91 -10.55
CA PHE A 132 18.88 -19.98 -11.50
C PHE A 132 18.33 -18.71 -10.86
N TYR A 133 17.98 -18.74 -9.57
CA TYR A 133 17.18 -17.67 -8.98
C TYR A 133 17.93 -16.73 -8.03
N ARG A 134 19.16 -16.99 -7.61
CA ARG A 134 19.85 -16.08 -6.65
C ARG A 134 20.02 -14.66 -7.18
N GLY A 135 20.50 -14.50 -8.42
CA GLY A 135 20.68 -13.16 -9.03
C GLY A 135 19.34 -12.50 -9.37
N THR A 136 18.42 -13.28 -9.96
CA THR A 136 17.09 -12.80 -10.36
C THR A 136 16.24 -12.40 -9.16
N LEU A 137 16.34 -13.11 -8.04
CA LEU A 137 15.63 -12.82 -6.80
C LEU A 137 16.05 -11.47 -6.22
N GLU A 138 17.35 -11.18 -6.20
CA GLU A 138 17.82 -9.89 -5.71
C GLU A 138 17.41 -8.75 -6.64
N SER A 139 17.45 -8.96 -7.96
CA SER A 139 16.91 -8.00 -8.93
C SER A 139 15.42 -7.73 -8.71
N TRP A 140 14.63 -8.78 -8.48
CA TRP A 140 13.20 -8.64 -8.19
C TRP A 140 12.93 -7.92 -6.87
N ARG A 141 13.76 -8.13 -5.85
CA ARG A 141 13.67 -7.39 -4.58
C ARG A 141 13.96 -5.91 -4.80
N MET A 142 15.07 -5.58 -5.47
CA MET A 142 15.42 -4.19 -5.77
C MET A 142 14.29 -3.50 -6.55
N LYS A 143 13.74 -4.17 -7.57
CA LYS A 143 12.60 -3.65 -8.33
C LYS A 143 11.35 -3.43 -7.47
N LEU A 144 11.02 -4.35 -6.57
CA LEU A 144 9.88 -4.18 -5.66
C LEU A 144 10.10 -3.01 -4.68
N GLU A 145 11.33 -2.82 -4.21
CA GLU A 145 11.69 -1.70 -3.33
C GLU A 145 11.66 -0.36 -4.05
N GLU A 146 12.10 -0.31 -5.32
CA GLU A 146 12.00 0.84 -6.20
C GLU A 146 10.54 1.19 -6.53
N GLU A 147 9.70 0.20 -6.86
CA GLU A 147 8.27 0.41 -7.09
C GLU A 147 7.59 0.96 -5.83
N LEU A 148 7.98 0.49 -4.63
CA LEU A 148 7.48 1.05 -3.37
C LEU A 148 7.90 2.51 -3.18
N ASP A 149 9.14 2.87 -3.48
CA ASP A 149 9.63 4.25 -3.36
C ASP A 149 8.88 5.20 -4.32
N LEU A 150 8.61 4.74 -5.54
CA LEU A 150 7.83 5.50 -6.50
C LEU A 150 6.40 5.72 -6.00
N ILE A 151 5.74 4.67 -5.51
CA ILE A 151 4.40 4.77 -4.90
C ILE A 151 4.42 5.74 -3.71
N GLU A 152 5.40 5.63 -2.83
CA GLU A 152 5.56 6.54 -1.68
C GLU A 152 5.68 7.99 -2.13
N ASN A 153 6.51 8.26 -3.14
CA ASN A 153 6.75 9.60 -3.67
C ASN A 153 5.49 10.18 -4.32
N GLU A 154 4.75 9.38 -5.10
CA GLU A 154 3.47 9.79 -5.71
C GLU A 154 2.40 10.11 -4.66
N ILE A 155 2.35 9.34 -3.57
CA ILE A 155 1.44 9.60 -2.44
C ILE A 155 1.82 10.91 -1.74
N LYS A 156 3.11 11.12 -1.44
CA LYS A 156 3.59 12.38 -0.85
C LYS A 156 3.32 13.57 -1.76
N ALA A 157 3.53 13.43 -3.08
CA ALA A 157 3.25 14.47 -4.05
C ALA A 157 1.76 14.82 -4.07
N PHE A 158 0.87 13.82 -4.09
CA PHE A 158 -0.58 14.03 -3.98
C PHE A 158 -0.95 14.79 -2.70
N LEU A 159 -0.44 14.35 -1.54
CA LEU A 159 -0.72 14.98 -0.26
C LEU A 159 -0.18 16.42 -0.19
N ASN A 160 0.94 16.72 -0.82
CA ASN A 160 1.47 18.09 -0.90
C ASN A 160 0.65 19.00 -1.82
N LEU A 161 0.06 18.46 -2.88
CA LEU A 161 -0.75 19.23 -3.84
C LEU A 161 -2.19 19.46 -3.35
N LYS A 162 -2.76 18.45 -2.70
CA LYS A 162 -4.19 18.41 -2.33
C LYS A 162 -4.43 18.61 -0.85
N GLY A 163 -3.52 18.15 -0.01
CA GLY A 163 -3.60 18.29 1.44
C GLY A 163 -3.24 19.68 1.90
N ILE A 164 -4.00 20.20 2.85
CA ILE A 164 -3.65 21.43 3.57
C ILE A 164 -3.15 21.01 4.95
N VAL A 165 -1.85 21.13 5.17
CA VAL A 165 -1.23 20.83 6.48
C VAL A 165 -1.62 21.94 7.46
N LEU A 166 -2.31 21.55 8.54
CA LEU A 166 -2.62 22.47 9.63
C LEU A 166 -1.39 22.54 10.54
N LYS A 167 -0.67 23.67 10.51
CA LYS A 167 0.41 23.97 11.46
C LYS A 167 -0.14 24.29 12.84
#